data_AF-A0A969QNK2-F1
#
_entry.id   AF-A0A969QNK2-F1
#
_cell.length_a   1.000
_cell.length_b   1.000
_cell.length_c   1.000
_cell.angle_alpha   90.00
_cell.angle_beta   90.00
_cell.angle_gamma   90.00
#
_symmetry.space_group_name_H-M   'P 1'
#
loop_
_entity.id
_entity.type
_entity.pdbx_description
1 polymer ?
#
loop_
_entity_poly.entity_id
_entity_poly.type
_entity_poly.pdbx_seq_one_letter_code
_entity_poly.pdbx_strand_id
1 'polypeptide(L)'
;AKGVFRKLIVRRHALRNALLPVITIIGIEFAFLMGGLVVTEQVFNLNGLGKLFVESVANHDFNMTQALVMLVVSIFALSNLIVDITYAWLDPRIRYNR
;
A
#
# COMPACT_ATOMS: atom_id res chain seq x y z
N ALA A 1 30.33 30.67 2.17
CA ALA A 1 29.48 29.74 1.39
C ALA A 1 29.61 28.33 1.97
N LYS A 2 28.61 27.83 2.73
CA LYS A 2 28.71 26.55 3.44
C LYS A 2 28.64 25.38 2.45
N GLY A 3 29.81 24.86 2.08
CA GLY A 3 30.00 23.70 1.20
C GLY A 3 29.54 22.40 1.85
N VAL A 4 28.24 22.13 1.79
CA VAL A 4 27.69 20.81 2.11
C VAL A 4 27.20 20.16 0.82
N PHE A 5 27.74 18.99 0.51
CA PHE A 5 27.47 18.20 -0.69
C PHE A 5 25.96 18.11 -0.98
N ARG A 6 25.52 18.71 -2.10
CA ARG A 6 24.12 18.72 -2.59
C ARG A 6 23.47 17.33 -2.56
N LYS A 7 24.23 16.26 -2.85
CA LYS A 7 23.77 14.87 -2.80
C LYS A 7 23.30 14.44 -1.40
N LEU A 8 23.94 14.91 -0.33
CA LEU A 8 23.58 14.57 1.05
C LEU A 8 22.25 15.22 1.46
N ILE A 9 21.98 16.44 0.98
CA ILE A 9 20.75 17.19 1.25
C ILE A 9 19.57 16.58 0.48
N VAL A 10 19.75 16.24 -0.80
CA VAL A 10 18.69 15.61 -1.61
C VAL A 10 18.31 14.24 -1.04
N ARG A 11 19.30 13.39 -0.71
CA ARG A 11 19.03 12.06 -0.11
C ARG A 11 18.40 12.12 1.27
N ARG A 12 18.72 13.12 2.09
CA ARG A 12 18.31 13.19 3.50
C ARG A 12 17.08 14.07 3.76
N HIS A 13 16.78 15.05 2.91
CA HIS A 13 15.67 16.00 3.12
C HIS A 13 14.63 15.94 2.02
N ALA A 14 15.03 15.96 0.74
CA ALA A 14 14.06 15.91 -0.35
C ALA A 14 13.39 14.54 -0.47
N LEU A 15 14.15 13.45 -0.31
CA LEU A 15 13.63 12.09 -0.41
C LEU A 15 12.60 11.74 0.68
N ARG A 16 12.81 12.16 1.94
CA ARG A 16 11.83 11.92 3.01
C ARG A 16 10.54 12.72 2.85
N ASN A 17 10.63 13.99 2.47
CA ASN A 17 9.44 14.81 2.24
C ASN A 17 8.69 14.39 0.96
N ALA A 18 9.40 13.88 -0.05
CA ALA A 18 8.78 13.36 -1.26
C ALA A 18 8.17 11.95 -1.08
N LEU A 19 8.69 11.13 -0.16
CA LEU A 19 8.17 9.78 0.09
C LEU A 19 6.80 9.78 0.77
N LEU A 20 6.52 10.78 1.64
CA LEU A 20 5.22 10.97 2.32
C LEU A 20 4.01 10.86 1.38
N PRO A 21 3.90 11.69 0.33
CA PRO A 21 2.80 11.59 -0.62
C PRO A 21 2.92 10.37 -1.53
N VAL A 22 4.14 9.94 -1.91
CA VAL A 22 4.35 8.82 -2.85
C VAL A 22 3.79 7.52 -2.29
N ILE A 23 4.01 7.23 -1.01
CA ILE A 23 3.55 5.98 -0.42
C ILE A 23 2.02 5.96 -0.25
N THR A 24 1.42 7.09 0.14
CA THR A 24 -0.04 7.23 0.17
C THR A 24 -0.64 7.02 -1.21
N ILE A 25 -0.02 7.58 -2.25
CA ILE A 25 -0.44 7.38 -3.65
C ILE A 25 -0.30 5.91 -4.05
N ILE A 26 0.80 5.23 -3.72
CA ILE A 26 0.97 3.80 -4.00
C ILE A 26 -0.13 2.96 -3.33
N GLY A 27 -0.51 3.29 -2.10
CA GLY A 27 -1.62 2.62 -1.40
C GLY A 27 -2.98 2.82 -2.09
N ILE A 28 -3.25 4.03 -2.57
CA ILE A 28 -4.47 4.36 -3.33
C ILE A 28 -4.47 3.62 -4.68
N GLU A 29 -3.34 3.66 -5.41
CA GLU A 29 -3.17 2.96 -6.69
C GLU A 29 -3.31 1.44 -6.52
N PHE A 30 -2.79 0.87 -5.43
CA PHE A 30 -2.97 -0.55 -5.14
C PHE A 30 -4.44 -0.91 -4.95
N ALA A 31 -5.22 -0.10 -4.21
CA ALA A 31 -6.66 -0.31 -4.05
C ALA A 31 -7.41 -0.17 -5.40
N PHE A 32 -7.01 0.80 -6.21
CA PHE A 32 -7.55 1.00 -7.56
C PHE A 32 -7.26 -0.21 -8.47
N LEU A 33 -6.02 -0.69 -8.48
CA LEU A 33 -5.60 -1.86 -9.24
C LEU A 33 -6.34 -3.13 -8.79
N MET A 34 -6.55 -3.31 -7.48
CA MET A 34 -7.33 -4.44 -6.96
C MET A 34 -8.77 -4.41 -7.48
N GLY A 35 -9.42 -3.23 -7.52
CA GLY A 35 -10.74 -3.07 -8.12
C GLY A 35 -10.77 -3.34 -9.63
N GLY A 36 -9.76 -2.84 -10.36
CA GLY A 36 -9.58 -3.14 -11.79
C GLY A 36 -9.36 -4.63 -12.06
N LEU A 37 -8.62 -5.31 -11.17
CA LEU A 37 -8.33 -6.74 -11.28
C LEU A 37 -9.62 -7.57 -11.33
N VAL A 38 -10.59 -7.25 -10.46
CA VAL A 38 -11.91 -7.92 -10.43
C VAL A 38 -12.61 -7.84 -11.79
N VAL A 39 -12.61 -6.65 -12.41
CA VAL A 39 -13.25 -6.44 -13.72
C VAL A 39 -12.51 -7.22 -14.79
N THR A 40 -11.17 -7.18 -14.80
CA THR A 40 -10.38 -7.93 -15.78
C THR A 40 -10.55 -9.45 -15.63
N GLU A 41 -10.60 -9.97 -14.40
CA GLU A 41 -10.83 -11.38 -14.15
C GLU A 41 -12.21 -11.83 -14.63
N GLN A 42 -13.24 -10.99 -14.43
CA GLN A 42 -14.58 -11.31 -14.91
C GLN A 42 -14.74 -11.24 -16.42
N VAL A 43 -14.20 -10.21 -17.06
CA VAL A 43 -14.32 -10.06 -18.52
C VAL A 43 -13.57 -11.17 -19.25
N PHE A 44 -12.38 -11.56 -18.78
CA PHE A 44 -11.56 -12.60 -19.39
C PHE A 44 -11.79 -14.01 -18.80
N ASN A 45 -12.75 -14.17 -17.88
CA ASN A 45 -13.07 -15.42 -17.20
C ASN A 45 -11.84 -16.12 -16.57
N LEU A 46 -10.94 -15.32 -15.99
CA LEU A 46 -9.75 -15.82 -15.30
C LEU A 46 -10.12 -16.28 -13.89
N ASN A 47 -9.56 -17.40 -13.45
CA ASN A 47 -9.76 -17.90 -12.08
C ASN A 47 -8.88 -17.13 -11.11
N GLY A 48 -9.45 -16.10 -10.48
CA GLY A 48 -8.75 -15.28 -9.50
C GLY A 48 -9.62 -14.85 -8.33
N LEU A 49 -9.01 -14.13 -7.38
CA LEU A 49 -9.64 -13.76 -6.10
C LEU A 49 -10.77 -12.75 -6.27
N GLY A 50 -10.67 -11.87 -7.27
CA GLY A 50 -11.69 -10.87 -7.57
C GLY A 50 -12.96 -11.50 -8.11
N LYS A 51 -12.83 -12.41 -9.07
CA LYS A 51 -13.94 -13.23 -9.56
C LYS A 51 -14.61 -14.02 -8.43
N LEU A 52 -13.81 -14.71 -7.60
CA LEU A 52 -14.28 -15.45 -6.42
C LEU A 52 -15.04 -14.54 -5.45
N PHE A 53 -14.59 -13.31 -5.25
CA PHE A 53 -15.28 -12.33 -4.40
C PHE A 53 -16.67 -11.99 -4.95
N VAL A 54 -16.78 -11.70 -6.25
CA VAL A 54 -18.07 -11.38 -6.90
C VAL A 54 -19.02 -12.56 -6.83
N GLU A 55 -18.53 -13.78 -7.11
CA GLU A 55 -19.33 -15.00 -7.01
C GLU A 55 -19.82 -15.27 -5.59
N SER A 56 -18.95 -15.06 -4.58
CA SER A 56 -19.31 -15.26 -3.17
C SER A 56 -20.40 -14.28 -2.72
N VAL A 57 -20.31 -13.01 -3.14
CA VAL A 57 -21.33 -12.00 -2.87
C VAL A 57 -22.65 -12.35 -3.58
N ALA A 58 -22.60 -12.76 -4.85
CA ALA A 58 -23.79 -13.13 -5.61
C ALA A 58 -24.51 -14.36 -5.02
N ASN A 59 -23.74 -15.34 -4.53
CA ASN A 59 -24.26 -16.56 -3.89
C ASN A 59 -24.66 -16.34 -2.42
N HIS A 60 -24.57 -15.12 -1.89
CA HIS A 60 -24.80 -14.80 -0.48
C HIS A 60 -23.95 -15.65 0.48
N ASP A 61 -22.76 -16.06 0.05
CA ASP A 61 -21.81 -16.75 0.89
C ASP A 61 -21.04 -15.72 1.72
N PHE A 62 -21.65 -15.34 2.84
CA PHE A 62 -21.08 -14.37 3.77
C PHE A 62 -19.77 -14.86 4.39
N ASN A 63 -19.61 -16.18 4.59
CA ASN A 63 -18.38 -16.74 5.18
C ASN A 63 -17.20 -16.57 4.21
N MET A 64 -17.39 -16.95 2.93
CA MET A 64 -16.34 -16.80 1.92
C MET A 64 -16.04 -15.32 1.66
N THR A 65 -17.08 -14.48 1.55
CA THR A 65 -16.92 -13.04 1.38
C THR A 65 -16.10 -12.45 2.54
N GLN A 66 -16.44 -12.78 3.79
CA GLN A 66 -15.72 -12.30 4.96
C GLN A 66 -14.26 -12.77 4.98
N ALA A 67 -13.98 -14.02 4.63
CA ALA A 67 -12.62 -14.54 4.56
C ALA A 67 -11.77 -13.78 3.53
N LEU A 68 -12.34 -13.48 2.36
CA LEU A 68 -11.67 -12.70 1.33
C LEU A 68 -11.43 -11.25 1.76
N VAL A 69 -12.41 -10.59 2.41
CA VAL A 69 -12.24 -9.24 2.97
C VAL A 69 -11.12 -9.24 4.01
N MET A 70 -11.13 -10.20 4.95
CA MET A 70 -10.12 -10.31 6.00
C MET A 70 -8.72 -10.49 5.43
N LEU A 71 -8.57 -11.27 4.36
CA LEU A 71 -7.30 -11.45 3.66
C LEU A 71 -6.79 -10.11 3.09
N VAL A 72 -7.63 -9.39 2.34
CA VAL A 72 -7.27 -8.12 1.70
C VAL A 72 -6.93 -7.05 2.73
N VAL A 73 -7.75 -6.90 3.78
CA VAL A 73 -7.51 -5.94 4.87
C VAL A 73 -6.22 -6.27 5.59
N SER A 74 -5.91 -7.55 5.83
CA SER A 74 -4.66 -7.96 6.49
C SER A 74 -3.44 -7.61 5.64
N ILE A 75 -3.48 -7.86 4.33
CA ILE A 75 -2.40 -7.47 3.40
C ILE A 75 -2.22 -5.95 3.39
N PHE A 76 -3.31 -5.20 3.37
CA PHE A 76 -3.28 -3.74 3.38
C PHE A 76 -2.71 -3.20 4.70
N ALA A 77 -3.11 -3.77 5.84
CA ALA A 77 -2.57 -3.41 7.15
C ALA A 77 -1.07 -3.71 7.26
N LEU A 78 -0.63 -4.89 6.79
CA LEU A 78 0.79 -5.25 6.75
C LEU A 78 1.59 -4.30 5.84
N SER A 79 1.03 -3.93 4.69
CA SER A 79 1.68 -2.98 3.78
C SER A 79 1.84 -1.61 4.43
N ASN A 80 0.81 -1.09 5.09
CA ASN A 80 0.92 0.16 5.86
C ASN A 80 1.92 0.04 7.02
N LEU A 81 1.98 -1.09 7.71
CA LEU A 81 2.95 -1.30 8.77
C LEU A 81 4.39 -1.32 8.23
N ILE A 82 4.64 -1.97 7.09
CA ILE A 82 5.94 -1.97 6.41
C ILE A 82 6.34 -0.54 6.04
N VAL A 83 5.38 0.22 5.54
CA VAL A 83 5.53 1.64 5.21
C VAL A 83 5.93 2.44 6.44
N ASP A 84 5.20 2.30 7.55
CA ASP A 84 5.46 3.02 8.81
C ASP A 84 6.83 2.66 9.39
N ILE A 85 7.22 1.39 9.34
CA ILE A 85 8.55 0.93 9.74
C ILE A 85 9.63 1.53 8.83
N THR A 86 9.40 1.53 7.52
CA THR A 86 10.32 2.13 6.54
C THR A 86 10.50 3.62 6.82
N TYR A 87 9.42 4.33 7.17
CA TYR A 87 9.51 5.72 7.62
C TYR A 87 10.28 5.89 8.91
N ALA A 88 9.99 5.10 9.94
CA ALA A 88 10.70 5.16 11.22
C ALA A 88 12.20 4.90 11.06
N TRP A 89 12.57 4.00 10.15
CA TRP A 89 13.96 3.70 9.84
C TRP A 89 14.61 4.80 8.99
N LEU A 90 13.87 5.35 8.03
CA LEU A 90 14.36 6.46 7.25
C LEU A 90 14.53 7.70 8.12
N ASP A 91 13.66 8.08 9.05
CA ASP A 91 13.71 9.38 9.76
C ASP A 91 14.44 9.37 11.14
N PRO A 92 15.68 9.89 11.26
CA PRO A 92 16.46 10.03 12.48
C PRO A 92 16.04 11.24 13.33
N ARG A 93 15.02 12.02 12.95
CA ARG A 93 14.51 13.13 13.80
C ARG A 93 13.79 12.65 15.06
N ILE A 94 13.30 11.40 15.08
CA ILE A 94 12.73 10.75 16.28
C ILE A 94 13.80 10.58 17.38
N ARG A 95 15.09 10.71 17.02
CA ARG A 95 16.23 10.41 17.90
C ARG A 95 16.92 11.63 18.51
N TYR A 96 16.38 12.84 18.32
CA TYR A 96 16.95 14.07 18.89
C TYR A 96 15.94 14.77 19.82
N ASN A 97 15.54 14.09 20.89
CA ASN A 97 15.00 14.74 22.07
C ASN A 97 15.86 14.36 23.28
N ARG A 98 17.10 14.84 23.26
CA ARG A 98 17.94 15.16 24.43
C ARG A 98 18.77 16.38 24.08
#